data_AF-A0A0A9XW91-F1
#
_entry.id   AF-A0A0A9XW91-F1
#
_cell.length_a   1.000
_cell.length_b   1.000
_cell.length_c   1.000
_cell.angle_alpha   90.00
_cell.angle_beta   90.00
_cell.angle_gamma   90.00
#
_symmetry.space_group_name_H-M   'P 1'
#
loop_
_entity.id
_entity.type
_entity.pdbx_description
1 polymer ?
#
loop_
_entity_poly.entity_id
_entity_poly.type
_entity_poly.pdbx_seq_one_letter_code
_entity_poly.pdbx_strand_id
1 'polypeptide(L)'
;MSCVVRTTHGKHYIVMKGSPEAVGSLCTSLPTDYAQKSEKQASKGFRVIALAVRELRDDEVRIIKDLKRSDVEFDLTFVGLAVYVSPLKKDAQETITNLEGGSHRCVIITGDSVQTAISVGKDVNMLKSATQLIASHCDEKKQGDLLCESAQGYNGSMNNIV
;
A
#
# COMPACT_ATOMS: atom_id res chain seq x y z
N MET A 1 -6.35 2.60 10.07
CA MET A 1 -7.11 2.07 11.22
C MET A 1 -6.39 2.51 12.48
N SER A 2 -7.07 3.21 13.37
CA SER A 2 -6.54 3.64 14.66
C SER A 2 -7.28 2.98 15.81
N CYS A 3 -6.63 2.86 16.97
CA CYS A 3 -7.26 2.51 18.23
C CYS A 3 -6.65 3.30 19.39
N VAL A 4 -7.43 3.49 20.45
CA VAL A 4 -6.95 4.13 21.68
C VAL A 4 -6.51 3.04 22.65
N VAL A 5 -5.30 3.19 23.20
CA VAL A 5 -4.72 2.26 24.16
C VAL A 5 -4.31 3.01 25.42
N ARG A 6 -4.45 2.36 26.58
CA ARG A 6 -3.96 2.87 27.86
C ARG A 6 -2.77 2.04 28.31
N THR A 7 -1.67 2.71 28.62
CA THR A 7 -0.48 2.06 29.18
C THR A 7 -0.65 1.75 30.66
N THR A 8 0.20 0.87 31.20
CA THR A 8 0.24 0.55 32.64
C THR A 8 0.53 1.77 33.51
N HIS A 9 1.24 2.77 32.98
CA HIS A 9 1.52 4.04 33.64
C HIS A 9 0.37 5.06 33.56
N GLY A 10 -0.78 4.67 33.01
CA GLY A 10 -1.98 5.51 32.96
C GLY A 10 -2.07 6.47 31.78
N LYS A 11 -1.02 6.60 30.96
CA LYS A 11 -1.04 7.41 29.72
C LYS A 11 -1.87 6.76 28.63
N HIS A 12 -2.56 7.58 27.83
CA HIS A 12 -3.37 7.15 26.70
C HIS A 12 -2.70 7.51 25.37
N TYR A 13 -2.72 6.58 24.42
CA TYR A 13 -2.16 6.77 23.08
C TYR A 13 -3.19 6.41 22.04
N ILE A 14 -3.24 7.18 20.96
CA ILE A 14 -3.73 6.74 19.67
C ILE A 14 -2.61 5.96 19.01
N VAL A 15 -2.88 4.71 18.64
CA VAL A 15 -1.98 3.92 17.80
C VAL A 15 -2.66 3.68 16.46
N MET A 16 -1.93 3.91 15.37
CA MET A 16 -2.45 3.81 14.02
C MET A 16 -1.61 2.84 13.19
N LYS A 17 -2.31 2.02 12.41
CA LYS A 17 -1.73 1.21 11.33
C LYS A 17 -2.44 1.48 10.01
N GLY A 18 -1.70 1.45 8.91
CA GLY A 18 -2.26 1.64 7.57
C GLY A 18 -1.23 1.49 6.46
N SER A 19 -1.61 1.83 5.23
CA SER A 19 -0.66 1.91 4.13
C SER A 19 0.34 3.05 4.38
N PRO A 20 1.55 2.99 3.81
CA PRO A 20 2.54 4.05 3.95
C PRO A 20 2.03 5.43 3.54
N GLU A 21 1.24 5.51 2.48
CA GLU A 21 0.68 6.75 1.95
C GLU A 21 -0.39 7.32 2.88
N ALA A 22 -1.31 6.46 3.35
CA ALA A 22 -2.42 6.86 4.21
C ALA A 22 -1.98 7.26 5.61
N VAL A 23 -0.94 6.62 6.17
CA VAL A 23 -0.38 7.01 7.46
C VAL A 23 0.51 8.24 7.30
N GLY A 24 1.30 8.29 6.22
CA GLY A 24 2.21 9.40 5.95
C GLY A 24 1.49 10.74 5.84
N SER A 25 0.30 10.78 5.23
CA SER A 25 -0.51 12.00 5.12
C SER A 25 -1.06 12.53 6.45
N LEU A 26 -1.06 11.70 7.51
CA LEU A 26 -1.57 12.03 8.84
C LEU A 26 -0.45 12.30 9.85
N CYS A 27 0.81 12.16 9.44
CA CYS A 27 1.98 12.39 10.27
C CYS A 27 2.47 13.83 10.19
N THR A 28 2.88 14.41 11.32
CA THR A 28 3.40 15.79 11.38
C THR A 28 4.77 15.90 10.70
N SER A 29 5.60 14.86 10.84
CA SER A 29 6.91 14.79 10.19
C SER A 29 7.23 13.35 9.80
N LEU A 30 7.97 13.20 8.70
CA LEU A 30 8.43 11.92 8.17
C LEU A 30 9.94 12.00 7.88
N PRO A 31 10.67 10.89 8.05
CA PRO A 31 12.03 10.79 7.53
C PRO A 31 12.09 11.06 6.02
N THR A 32 13.16 11.69 5.54
CA THR A 32 13.33 12.02 4.11
C THR A 32 13.35 10.80 3.21
N ASP A 33 13.73 9.64 3.74
CA ASP A 33 13.82 8.36 3.03
C ASP A 33 12.56 7.47 3.22
N TYR A 34 11.51 7.98 3.88
CA TYR A 34 10.30 7.22 4.20
C TYR A 34 9.64 6.59 2.97
N ALA A 35 9.27 7.43 2.00
CA ALA A 35 8.58 6.98 0.79
C ALA A 35 9.45 6.03 -0.04
N GLN A 36 10.74 6.36 -0.20
CA GLN A 36 11.68 5.53 -0.93
C GLN A 36 11.83 4.14 -0.29
N LYS A 37 11.90 4.06 1.04
CA LYS A 37 12.02 2.79 1.76
C LYS A 37 10.74 1.97 1.69
N SER A 38 9.56 2.59 1.82
CA SER A 38 8.29 1.86 1.69
C SER A 38 8.12 1.29 0.29
N GLU A 39 8.39 2.10 -0.74
CA GLU A 39 8.27 1.70 -2.14
C GLU A 39 9.25 0.58 -2.50
N LYS A 40 10.52 0.69 -2.07
CA LYS A 40 11.54 -0.34 -2.29
C LYS A 40 11.18 -1.70 -1.70
N GLN A 41 10.41 -1.74 -0.61
CA GLN A 41 9.95 -3.01 -0.04
C GLN A 41 8.69 -3.51 -0.74
N ALA A 42 7.77 -2.61 -1.10
CA ALA A 42 6.56 -2.96 -1.86
C ALA A 42 6.91 -3.50 -3.26
N SER A 43 7.92 -2.95 -3.93
CA SER A 43 8.40 -3.39 -5.25
C SER A 43 9.02 -4.79 -5.24
N LYS A 44 9.34 -5.33 -4.05
CA LYS A 44 9.79 -6.71 -3.84
C LYS A 44 8.63 -7.66 -3.52
N GLY A 45 7.38 -7.19 -3.58
CA GLY A 45 6.20 -7.97 -3.25
C GLY A 45 5.92 -8.09 -1.75
N PHE A 46 6.61 -7.33 -0.90
CA PHE A 46 6.32 -7.34 0.53
C PHE A 46 5.12 -6.46 0.85
N ARG A 47 4.30 -6.92 1.80
CA ARG A 47 3.25 -6.11 2.40
C ARG A 47 3.88 -5.17 3.42
N VAL A 48 3.81 -3.88 3.14
CA VAL A 48 4.36 -2.81 4.00
C VAL A 48 3.22 -2.15 4.76
N ILE A 49 3.33 -2.09 6.09
CA ILE A 49 2.37 -1.41 6.98
C ILE A 49 3.11 -0.33 7.74
N ALA A 50 2.64 0.90 7.65
CA ALA A 50 3.17 2.01 8.44
C ALA A 50 2.48 2.06 9.80
N LEU A 51 3.28 2.38 10.83
CA LEU A 51 2.85 2.51 12.23
C LEU A 51 3.14 3.92 12.70
N ALA A 52 2.14 4.54 13.33
CA ALA A 52 2.27 5.86 13.91
C ALA A 52 1.49 5.96 15.23
N VAL A 53 1.90 6.89 16.10
CA VAL A 53 1.32 7.07 17.43
C VAL A 53 1.12 8.54 17.77
N ARG A 54 0.17 8.84 18.64
CA ARG A 54 0.01 10.15 19.27
C ARG A 54 -0.44 10.00 20.71
N GLU A 55 0.16 10.74 21.62
CA GLU A 55 -0.28 10.79 23.01
C GLU A 55 -1.55 11.66 23.11
N LEU A 56 -2.58 11.17 23.78
CA LEU A 56 -3.78 11.97 24.06
C LEU A 56 -3.51 12.88 25.25
N ARG A 57 -3.93 14.13 25.14
CA ARG A 57 -3.90 15.09 26.26
C ARG A 57 -5.00 14.79 27.26
N ASP A 58 -4.83 15.24 28.50
CA ASP A 58 -5.77 14.95 29.59
C ASP A 58 -7.20 15.44 29.31
N ASP A 59 -7.36 16.54 28.58
CA ASP A 59 -8.67 17.06 28.13
C ASP A 59 -9.32 16.12 27.10
N GLU A 60 -8.55 15.61 26.13
CA GLU A 60 -9.04 14.63 25.16
C GLU A 60 -9.43 13.30 25.82
N VAL A 61 -8.67 12.86 26.83
CA VAL A 61 -8.96 11.62 27.59
C VAL A 61 -10.31 11.72 28.31
N ARG A 62 -10.70 12.89 28.81
CA ARG A 62 -11.99 13.08 29.52
C ARG A 62 -13.20 12.87 28.60
N ILE A 63 -13.07 13.21 27.33
CA ILE A 63 -14.14 13.11 26.32
C ILE A 63 -13.94 11.94 25.35
N ILE A 64 -13.07 10.98 25.70
CA ILE A 64 -12.63 9.89 24.81
C ILE A 64 -13.78 9.10 24.15
N LYS A 65 -14.92 8.97 24.84
CA LYS A 65 -16.11 8.26 24.33
C LYS A 65 -16.86 9.02 23.25
N ASP A 66 -16.71 10.33 23.23
CA ASP A 66 -17.40 11.26 22.32
C ASP A 66 -16.49 11.71 21.16
N LEU A 67 -15.19 11.37 21.21
CA LEU A 67 -14.24 11.68 20.13
C LEU A 67 -14.61 10.94 18.85
N LYS A 68 -14.63 11.68 17.74
CA LYS A 68 -14.75 11.09 16.40
C LYS A 68 -13.38 10.71 15.88
N ARG A 69 -13.38 9.85 14.86
CA ARG A 69 -12.16 9.41 14.17
C ARG A 69 -11.31 10.58 13.65
N SER A 70 -11.96 11.60 13.07
CA SER A 70 -11.30 12.82 12.58
C SER A 70 -10.58 13.60 13.69
N ASP A 71 -11.10 13.51 14.91
CA ASP A 71 -10.59 14.25 16.07
C ASP A 71 -9.38 13.53 16.69
N VAL A 72 -9.04 12.34 16.20
CA VAL A 72 -7.91 11.55 16.70
C VAL A 72 -6.85 11.25 15.65
N GLU A 73 -7.24 11.08 14.39
CA GLU A 73 -6.35 10.76 13.26
C GLU A 73 -5.68 12.00 12.65
N PHE A 74 -4.89 12.72 13.43
CA PHE A 74 -4.05 13.83 12.96
C PHE A 74 -2.79 13.97 13.84
N ASP A 75 -1.81 14.74 13.37
CA ASP A 75 -0.54 15.02 14.05
C ASP A 75 0.15 13.80 14.66
N LEU A 76 0.15 12.70 13.89
CA LEU A 76 0.73 11.45 14.35
C LEU A 76 2.25 11.51 14.24
N THR A 77 2.93 10.91 15.21
CA THR A 77 4.37 10.67 15.16
C THR A 77 4.62 9.32 14.50
N PHE A 78 5.36 9.32 13.39
CA PHE A 78 5.77 8.10 12.72
C PHE A 78 6.70 7.27 13.62
N VAL A 79 6.44 5.96 13.73
CA VAL A 79 7.23 5.03 14.55
C VAL A 79 8.08 4.11 13.68
N GLY A 80 7.49 3.54 12.62
CA GLY A 80 8.20 2.57 11.79
C GLY A 80 7.35 1.88 10.74
N LEU A 81 8.03 1.08 9.92
CA LEU A 81 7.41 0.20 8.93
C LEU A 81 7.50 -1.25 9.41
N ALA A 82 6.37 -1.96 9.35
CA ALA A 82 6.32 -3.41 9.47
C ALA A 82 6.25 -4.03 8.08
N VAL A 83 7.22 -4.89 7.76
CA VAL A 83 7.37 -5.52 6.44
C VAL A 83 7.08 -7.01 6.57
N TYR A 84 6.13 -7.49 5.78
CA TYR A 84 5.68 -8.88 5.79
C TYR A 84 5.84 -9.53 4.43
N VAL A 85 6.21 -10.80 4.41
CA VAL A 85 6.14 -11.62 3.20
C VAL A 85 4.69 -12.07 3.02
N SER A 86 4.14 -11.87 1.82
CA SER A 86 2.81 -12.38 1.44
C SER A 86 3.00 -13.41 0.33
N PRO A 87 3.35 -14.67 0.66
CA PRO A 87 3.65 -15.68 -0.34
C PRO A 87 2.40 -16.01 -1.14
N LEU A 88 2.59 -16.26 -2.44
CA LEU A 88 1.55 -16.80 -3.29
C LEU A 88 1.16 -18.21 -2.86
N LYS A 89 -0.07 -18.62 -3.22
CA LYS A 89 -0.44 -20.03 -3.13
C LYS A 89 0.47 -20.84 -4.05
N LYS A 90 0.88 -22.03 -3.60
CA LYS A 90 1.86 -22.88 -4.30
C LYS A 90 1.44 -23.24 -5.73
N ASP A 91 0.14 -23.32 -5.97
CA ASP A 91 -0.51 -23.69 -7.23
C ASP A 91 -0.90 -22.49 -8.09
N ALA A 92 -0.70 -21.24 -7.63
CA ALA A 92 -1.21 -20.05 -8.31
C ALA A 92 -0.61 -19.88 -9.71
N GLN A 93 0.71 -20.03 -9.83
CA GLN A 93 1.42 -19.87 -11.10
C GLN A 93 1.01 -20.95 -12.11
N GLU A 94 0.94 -22.21 -11.68
CA GLU A 94 0.51 -23.33 -12.52
C GLU A 94 -0.94 -23.15 -12.98
N THR A 95 -1.82 -22.77 -12.07
CA THR A 95 -3.24 -22.53 -12.37
C THR A 95 -3.42 -21.44 -13.41
N ILE A 96 -2.73 -20.31 -13.27
CA ILE A 96 -2.80 -19.21 -14.25
C ILE A 96 -2.25 -19.66 -15.60
N THR A 97 -1.12 -20.37 -15.61
CA THR A 97 -0.52 -20.88 -16.86
C THR A 97 -1.48 -21.81 -17.60
N ASN A 98 -2.16 -22.71 -16.88
CA ASN A 98 -3.14 -23.62 -17.45
C ASN A 98 -4.37 -22.88 -18.00
N LEU A 99 -4.85 -21.84 -17.30
CA LEU A 99 -5.96 -21.01 -17.77
C LEU A 99 -5.60 -20.24 -19.04
N GLU A 100 -4.42 -19.63 -19.11
CA GLU A 100 -3.93 -18.95 -20.31
C GLU A 100 -3.75 -19.93 -21.49
N GLY A 101 -3.21 -21.12 -21.24
CA GLY A 101 -3.10 -22.19 -22.23
C GLY A 101 -4.45 -22.68 -22.76
N GLY A 102 -5.49 -22.60 -21.92
CA GLY A 102 -6.89 -22.87 -22.27
C GLY A 102 -7.59 -21.73 -23.02
N SER A 103 -6.86 -20.71 -23.49
CA SER A 103 -7.42 -19.51 -24.15
C SER A 103 -8.30 -18.63 -23.25
N HIS A 104 -8.10 -18.68 -21.92
CA HIS A 104 -8.72 -17.74 -21.00
C HIS A 104 -7.82 -16.52 -20.75
N ARG A 105 -8.43 -15.33 -20.78
CA ARG A 105 -7.73 -14.10 -20.40
C ARG A 105 -7.77 -13.93 -18.87
N CYS A 106 -6.62 -14.00 -18.22
CA CYS A 106 -6.48 -13.72 -16.79
C CYS A 106 -6.26 -12.23 -16.56
N VAL A 107 -6.88 -11.66 -15.51
CA VAL A 107 -6.70 -10.26 -15.09
C VAL A 107 -6.54 -10.18 -13.57
N ILE A 108 -5.72 -9.24 -13.09
CA ILE A 108 -5.56 -8.96 -11.65
C ILE A 108 -6.37 -7.71 -11.31
N ILE A 109 -7.32 -7.85 -10.39
CA ILE A 109 -8.09 -6.73 -9.83
C ILE A 109 -7.81 -6.73 -8.33
N THR A 110 -7.10 -5.70 -7.84
CA THR A 110 -6.74 -5.56 -6.42
C THR A 110 -6.92 -4.12 -5.95
N GLY A 111 -7.16 -3.97 -4.65
CA GLY A 111 -7.14 -2.68 -3.95
C GLY A 111 -5.81 -2.37 -3.27
N ASP A 112 -4.80 -3.24 -3.42
CA ASP A 112 -3.44 -2.98 -2.95
C ASP A 112 -2.71 -1.98 -3.86
N SER A 113 -1.49 -1.58 -3.48
CA SER A 113 -0.70 -0.66 -4.29
C SER A 113 -0.34 -1.27 -5.65
N VAL A 114 -0.11 -0.37 -6.62
CA VAL A 114 0.32 -0.74 -7.98
C VAL A 114 1.57 -1.61 -7.95
N GLN A 115 2.53 -1.28 -7.09
CA GLN A 115 3.79 -2.02 -6.92
C GLN A 115 3.56 -3.46 -6.44
N THR A 116 2.58 -3.69 -5.56
CA THR A 116 2.20 -5.05 -5.13
C THR A 116 1.56 -5.83 -6.26
N ALA A 117 0.65 -5.21 -7.03
CA ALA A 117 0.04 -5.84 -8.20
C ALA A 117 1.09 -6.24 -9.26
N ILE A 118 2.09 -5.38 -9.51
CA ILE A 118 3.22 -5.66 -10.39
C ILE A 118 4.02 -6.86 -9.89
N SER A 119 4.37 -6.89 -8.61
CA SER A 119 5.17 -8.00 -8.07
C SER A 119 4.42 -9.32 -8.20
N VAL A 120 3.15 -9.35 -7.79
CA VAL A 120 2.31 -10.55 -7.92
C VAL A 120 2.18 -10.98 -9.37
N GLY A 121 1.91 -10.05 -10.29
CA GLY A 121 1.79 -10.32 -11.73
C GLY A 121 3.05 -10.89 -12.35
N LYS A 122 4.23 -10.49 -11.88
CA LYS A 122 5.53 -11.09 -12.26
C LYS A 122 5.67 -12.50 -11.70
N ASP A 123 5.36 -12.68 -10.42
CA ASP A 123 5.50 -13.97 -9.73
C ASP A 123 4.58 -15.06 -10.30
N VAL A 124 3.39 -14.70 -10.81
CA VAL A 124 2.47 -15.62 -11.53
C VAL A 124 2.65 -15.64 -13.05
N ASN A 125 3.70 -15.00 -13.57
CA ASN A 125 4.04 -14.96 -15.00
C ASN A 125 2.96 -14.35 -15.93
N MET A 126 2.09 -13.49 -15.39
CA MET A 126 1.14 -12.70 -16.20
C MET A 126 1.81 -11.49 -16.84
N LEU A 127 2.86 -10.96 -16.20
CA LEU A 127 3.62 -9.83 -16.71
C LEU A 127 4.85 -10.31 -17.50
N LYS A 128 4.67 -10.54 -18.80
CA LYS A 128 5.67 -11.17 -19.69
C LYS A 128 6.66 -10.20 -20.32
N SER A 129 6.38 -8.89 -20.27
CA SER A 129 7.21 -7.84 -20.87
C SER A 129 7.71 -6.87 -19.80
N ALA A 130 8.88 -6.27 -20.05
CA ALA A 130 9.45 -5.21 -19.21
C ALA A 130 8.56 -3.95 -19.18
N THR A 131 7.72 -3.75 -20.20
CA THR A 131 6.80 -2.61 -20.29
C THR A 131 5.39 -3.12 -20.55
N GLN A 132 4.53 -2.94 -19.56
CA GLN A 132 3.08 -3.15 -19.67
C GLN A 132 2.38 -1.98 -19.02
N LEU A 133 1.29 -1.55 -19.65
CA LEU A 133 0.46 -0.47 -19.14
C LEU A 133 -0.34 -0.98 -17.95
N ILE A 134 -0.28 -0.26 -16.84
CA ILE A 134 -1.04 -0.58 -15.64
C ILE A 134 -2.04 0.54 -15.44
N ALA A 135 -3.31 0.21 -15.65
CA ALA A 135 -4.39 1.14 -15.36
C ALA A 135 -4.59 1.20 -13.83
N SER A 136 -4.47 2.39 -13.26
CA SER A 136 -4.93 2.67 -11.90
C SER A 136 -6.14 3.60 -11.98
N HIS A 137 -7.24 3.22 -11.34
CA HIS A 137 -8.41 4.08 -11.26
C HIS A 137 -8.18 5.11 -10.15
N CYS A 138 -8.00 6.38 -10.53
CA CYS A 138 -8.03 7.51 -9.60
C CYS A 138 -9.39 8.21 -9.73
N ASP A 139 -10.10 8.38 -8.61
CA ASP A 139 -11.35 9.16 -8.55
C ASP A 139 -11.17 10.57 -9.14
N GLU A 140 -12.20 11.05 -9.84
CA GLU A 140 -12.27 12.16 -10.80
C GLU A 140 -11.94 13.59 -10.28
N LYS A 141 -10.96 13.79 -9.40
CA LYS A 141 -10.45 15.14 -9.05
C LYS A 141 -8.99 15.41 -9.39
N LYS A 142 -8.29 14.44 -9.99
CA LYS A 142 -7.00 14.67 -10.66
C LYS A 142 -7.02 13.91 -11.98
N GLN A 143 -6.69 14.63 -13.06
CA GLN A 143 -6.55 14.11 -14.42
C GLN A 143 -5.84 12.74 -14.38
N GLY A 144 -6.42 11.73 -15.03
CA GLY A 144 -5.94 10.36 -14.99
C GLY A 144 -4.48 10.24 -15.42
N ASP A 145 -3.61 10.02 -14.44
CA ASP A 145 -2.20 9.73 -14.67
C ASP A 145 -2.08 8.24 -15.00
N LEU A 146 -1.90 7.94 -16.29
CA LEU A 146 -1.35 6.67 -16.73
C LEU A 146 0.09 6.58 -16.21
N LEU A 147 0.31 5.79 -15.17
CA LEU A 147 1.66 5.49 -14.70
C LEU A 147 2.34 4.54 -15.70
N CYS A 148 3.10 5.12 -16.61
CA CYS A 148 4.05 4.38 -17.45
C CYS A 148 5.35 4.20 -16.67
N GLU A 149 5.39 3.21 -15.77
CA GLU A 149 6.67 2.80 -15.20
C GLU A 149 7.40 1.90 -16.19
N SER A 150 8.40 2.48 -16.87
CA SER A 150 9.37 1.72 -17.65
C SER A 150 10.29 0.95 -16.71
N ALA A 151 10.23 -0.38 -16.69
CA ALA A 151 11.45 -1.13 -16.42
C ALA A 151 12.38 -0.85 -17.61
N GLN A 152 13.46 -0.12 -17.35
CA GLN A 152 14.33 0.50 -18.35
C GLN A 152 14.63 -0.40 -19.57
N GLY A 153 14.31 0.14 -20.76
CA GLY A 153 15.02 -0.18 -22.01
C GLY A 153 14.29 -1.03 -23.04
N TYR A 154 13.35 -0.46 -23.82
CA TYR A 154 13.21 -0.77 -25.25
C TYR A 154 12.23 0.18 -25.98
N ASN A 155 12.52 0.52 -27.24
CA ASN A 155 11.64 1.28 -28.15
C ASN A 155 10.72 0.31 -28.92
N GLY A 156 9.39 0.39 -28.71
CA GLY A 156 8.44 -0.38 -29.53
C GLY A 156 6.97 -0.23 -29.18
N SER A 157 6.20 0.27 -30.16
CA SER A 157 4.75 0.19 -30.42
C SER A 157 3.76 -0.04 -29.25
N MET A 158 2.93 0.98 -29.01
CA MET A 158 1.74 1.00 -28.14
C MET A 158 0.66 0.00 -28.59
N ASN A 159 0.66 -1.21 -28.05
CA ASN A 159 -0.53 -2.06 -28.00
C ASN A 159 -0.35 -3.09 -26.89
N ASN A 160 -0.88 -2.79 -25.70
CA ASN A 160 -1.44 -3.73 -24.73
C ASN A 160 -1.74 -2.99 -23.42
N ILE A 161 -3.01 -2.60 -23.27
CA ILE A 161 -3.59 -2.18 -22.00
C ILE A 161 -4.04 -3.47 -21.31
N VAL A 162 -3.53 -3.72 -20.10
CA VAL A 162 -4.03 -4.75 -19.18
C VAL A 162 -5.23 -4.19 -18.44
#